data_AF-X1HTP2-F1
#
_entry.id   AF-X1HTP2-F1
#
_cell.length_a   1.000
_cell.length_b   1.000
_cell.length_c   1.000
_cell.angle_alpha   90.00
_cell.angle_beta   90.00
_cell.angle_gamma   90.00
#
_symmetry.space_group_name_H-M   'P 1'
#
loop_
_entity.id
_entity.type
_entity.pdbx_description
1 polymer ?
#
loop_
_entity_poly.entity_id
_entity_poly.type
_entity_poly.pdbx_seq_one_letter_code
_entity_poly.pdbx_strand_id
1 'polypeptide(L)' 'MYRKNSKVNIGKYIKQIEGYKAFIPEKFPPKNLSFQGERLIQILSTSSLLLGKLDGLTKLVPDIDFFIFMYI' A
#
# COMPACT_ATOMS: atom_id res chain seq x y z
N MET A 1 4.63 3.74 -24.20
CA MET A 1 6.07 3.96 -23.94
C MET A 1 6.27 4.22 -22.46
N TYR A 2 6.72 3.22 -21.68
CA TYR A 2 7.00 3.40 -20.26
C TYR A 2 8.35 4.11 -20.08
N ARG A 3 8.28 5.35 -19.60
CA ARG A 3 9.43 6.24 -19.42
C ARG A 3 10.27 5.73 -18.25
N LYS A 4 11.58 5.56 -18.47
CA LYS A 4 12.60 5.18 -17.48
C LYS A 4 12.39 5.99 -16.19
N ASN A 5 12.03 5.32 -15.10
CA ASN A 5 11.70 5.95 -13.82
C ASN A 5 12.91 6.78 -13.34
N SER A 6 12.73 8.10 -13.28
CA SER A 6 13.60 8.96 -12.48
C SER A 6 13.49 8.50 -11.02
N LYS A 7 14.62 8.44 -10.30
CA LYS A 7 14.62 8.02 -8.88
C LYS A 7 13.58 8.83 -8.11
N VAL A 8 12.63 8.16 -7.45
CA VAL A 8 11.65 8.79 -6.57
C VAL A 8 12.40 9.29 -5.33
N ASN A 9 12.38 10.60 -5.09
CA ASN A 9 12.96 11.16 -3.88
C ASN A 9 11.93 11.03 -2.75
N ILE A 10 12.26 10.22 -1.75
CA ILE A 10 11.38 9.94 -0.59
C ILE A 10 11.79 10.74 0.66
N GLY A 11 12.90 11.46 0.62
CA GLY A 11 13.49 12.12 1.77
C GLY A 11 15.00 12.17 1.70
N LYS A 12 15.59 12.85 2.68
CA LYS A 12 17.05 13.00 2.79
C LYS A 12 17.50 12.89 4.24
N TYR A 13 18.71 12.37 4.42
CA TYR A 13 19.37 12.43 5.72
C TYR A 13 19.99 13.81 5.93
N ILE A 14 19.63 14.48 7.02
CA ILE A 14 20.17 15.77 7.44
C ILE A 14 20.96 15.58 8.74
N LYS A 15 22.17 16.13 8.79
CA LYS A 15 23.00 16.15 10.01
C LYS A 15 22.37 17.12 11.01
N GLN A 16 22.07 16.62 12.21
CA GLN A 16 21.53 17.41 13.30
C GLN A 16 22.65 18.07 14.10
N ILE A 17 22.30 19.09 14.89
CA ILE A 17 23.25 19.86 15.70
C ILE A 17 23.96 18.96 16.72
N GLU A 18 23.24 17.96 17.24
CA GLU A 18 23.67 16.97 18.21
C GLU A 18 24.58 15.88 17.60
N GLY A 19 24.88 15.96 16.29
CA GLY A 19 25.89 15.16 15.62
C GLY A 19 25.38 13.89 14.91
N TYR A 20 24.14 13.47 15.15
CA TYR A 20 23.52 12.34 14.45
C TYR A 20 22.90 12.76 13.10
N LYS A 21 22.55 11.78 12.26
CA LYS A 21 21.82 12.01 11.01
C LYS A 21 20.36 11.59 11.18
N ALA A 22 19.43 12.51 10.95
CA ALA A 22 18.00 12.20 10.94
C ALA A 22 17.51 12.10 9.49
N PHE A 23 16.67 11.11 9.19
CA PHE A 23 15.95 11.06 7.92
C PHE A 23 14.77 12.03 7.96
N ILE A 24 14.74 12.99 7.05
CA ILE A 24 13.64 13.93 6.86
C ILE A 24 12.86 13.50 5.61
N PRO A 25 11.62 13.01 5.75
CA PRO A 25 10.79 12.65 4.62
C PRO A 25 10.51 13.85 3.71
N GLU A 26 10.45 13.61 2.40
CA GLU A 26 9.89 14.60 1.47
C GLU A 26 8.36 14.61 1.55
N LYS A 27 7.74 15.66 1.01
CA LYS A 27 6.27 15.75 0.96
C LYS A 27 5.68 14.58 0.17
N PHE A 28 4.68 13.94 0.75
CA PHE A 28 3.92 12.87 0.10
C PHE A 28 2.67 13.43 -0.62
N PRO A 29 2.35 12.95 -1.84
CA PRO A 29 3.12 12.00 -2.65
C PRO A 29 4.30 12.68 -3.37
N PRO A 30 5.42 11.95 -3.59
CA PRO A 30 6.52 12.46 -4.40
C PRO A 30 6.06 12.82 -5.82
N LYS A 31 6.47 13.98 -6.33
CA LYS A 31 6.00 14.50 -7.64
C LYS A 31 6.26 13.58 -8.84
N ASN A 32 7.30 12.75 -8.76
CA ASN A 32 7.67 11.80 -9.81
C ASN A 32 7.22 10.36 -9.53
N LEU A 33 6.40 10.15 -8.51
CA LEU A 33 5.78 8.85 -8.27
C LEU A 33 4.67 8.64 -9.30
N SER A 34 4.83 7.65 -10.17
CA SER A 34 3.79 7.24 -11.12
C SER A 34 3.17 5.92 -10.69
N PHE A 35 1.84 5.90 -10.63
CA PHE A 35 1.04 4.71 -10.33
C PHE A 35 0.48 4.02 -11.59
N GLN A 36 1.05 4.31 -12.77
CA GLN A 36 0.52 3.88 -14.06
C GLN A 36 1.17 2.59 -14.60
N GLY A 37 1.90 1.83 -13.77
CA GLY A 37 2.51 0.58 -14.20
C GLY A 37 1.49 -0.54 -14.34
N GLU A 38 1.48 -1.24 -15.48
CA GLU A 38 0.58 -2.39 -15.74
C GLU A 38 0.59 -3.40 -14.60
N ARG A 39 1.77 -3.74 -14.07
CA ARG A 39 1.91 -4.65 -12.93
C ARG A 39 1.21 -4.15 -11.67
N LEU A 40 1.29 -2.85 -11.37
CA LEU A 40 0.62 -2.28 -10.21
C LEU A 40 -0.90 -2.37 -10.39
N ILE A 41 -1.39 -2.02 -11.58
CA ILE A 41 -2.82 -2.10 -11.91
C ILE A 41 -3.32 -3.55 -11.78
N GLN A 42 -2.57 -4.53 -12.27
CA GLN A 42 -2.90 -5.95 -12.15
C GLN A 42 -2.99 -6.41 -10.69
N ILE A 43 -2.03 -6.02 -9.85
CA ILE A 43 -2.01 -6.37 -8.43
C ILE A 43 -3.20 -5.72 -7.71
N LEU A 44 -3.47 -4.44 -7.97
CA LEU A 44 -4.60 -3.73 -7.37
C LEU A 44 -5.94 -4.35 -7.79
N SER A 45 -6.11 -4.65 -9.08
CA SER A 45 -7.33 -5.30 -9.59
C SER A 45 -7.56 -6.67 -8.94
N THR A 46 -6.52 -7.49 -8.86
CA THR A 46 -6.58 -8.81 -8.22
C THR A 46 -6.92 -8.68 -6.73
N SER A 47 -6.28 -7.75 -6.03
CA SER A 47 -6.52 -7.51 -4.60
C SER A 47 -7.95 -7.06 -4.34
N SER A 48 -8.47 -6.11 -5.14
CA SER A 48 -9.86 -5.64 -5.05
C SER A 48 -10.86 -6.76 -5.32
N LEU A 49 -10.59 -7.64 -6.30
CA LEU A 49 -11.43 -8.80 -6.58
C LEU A 49 -11.46 -9.79 -5.41
N LEU A 50 -10.31 -10.11 -4.83
CA LEU A 50 -10.22 -11.02 -3.68
C LEU A 50 -10.92 -10.46 -2.45
N LEU A 51 -10.76 -9.16 -2.19
CA LEU A 51 -11.46 -8.48 -1.11
C LEU A 51 -12.98 -8.49 -1.32
N GLY A 52 -13.44 -8.23 -2.55
CA GLY A 52 -14.86 -8.31 -2.90
C GLY A 52 -15.44 -9.73 -2.76
N LYS A 53 -14.66 -10.76 -3.08
CA LYS A 53 -15.06 -12.17 -2.83
C LYS A 53 -15.22 -12.45 -1.35
N LEU A 54 -14.27 -12.01 -0.53
CA LEU A 54 -14.35 -12.15 0.93
C LEU A 54 -15.59 -11.44 1.49
N ASP A 55 -15.82 -10.18 1.10
CA ASP A 55 -17.01 -9.41 1.50
C ASP A 55 -18.32 -10.04 1.00
N GLY A 56 -18.29 -10.71 -0.15
CA GLY A 56 -19.42 -11.49 -0.63
C GLY A 56 -19.72 -12.70 0.26
N LEU A 57 -18.68 -13.41 0.70
CA LEU A 57 -18.82 -14.58 1.56
C LEU A 57 -19.31 -14.21 2.97
N THR A 58 -18.85 -13.08 3.54
CA THR A 58 -19.31 -12.64 4.86
C THR A 58 -20.81 -12.34 4.90
N LYS A 59 -21.42 -11.94 3.77
CA LYS A 59 -22.89 -11.75 3.67
C LYS A 59 -23.69 -13.05 3.72
N LEU A 60 -23.05 -14.18 3.44
CA LEU A 60 -23.66 -15.51 3.51
C LEU A 60 -23.46 -16.17 4.88
N VAL A 61 -22.61 -15.58 5.75
CA VAL A 61 -22.38 -16.07 7.10
C VAL A 61 -23.65 -15.75 7.93
N PRO A 62 -24.36 -16.77 8.46
CA PRO A 62 -25.63 -16.56 9.16
C PRO A 62 -25.46 -15.81 10.49
N ASP A 63 -24.35 -16.09 11.18
CA ASP A 63 -23.97 -15.50 12.46
C ASP A 63 -22.44 -15.44 12.52
N ILE A 64 -21.89 -14.22 12.55
CA ILE A 64 -20.45 -13.99 12.51
C ILE A 64 -19.78 -14.35 13.84
N ASP A 65 -20.49 -14.18 14.96
CA ASP A 65 -19.96 -14.49 16.29
C ASP A 65 -19.84 -16.01 16.45
N PHE A 66 -20.83 -16.77 15.98
CA PHE A 66 -20.78 -18.23 15.94
C PHE A 66 -19.66 -18.74 15.01
N PHE A 67 -19.48 -18.14 13.84
CA PHE A 67 -18.40 -18.50 12.92
C PHE A 67 -17.01 -18.29 13.54
N ILE A 68 -16.80 -17.15 14.22
CA ILE A 68 -15.53 -16.85 14.90
C ILE A 68 -15.27 -17.86 16.03
N PHE A 69 -16.30 -18.21 16.81
CA PHE A 69 -16.19 -19.18 17.90
C PHE A 69 -15.68 -20.57 17.47
N MET A 70 -15.91 -20.99 16.22
CA MET A 70 -15.44 -22.29 15.73
C MET A 70 -13.91 -22.40 15.54
N TYR A 71 -13.18 -21.28 15.52
CA TYR A 71 -11.75 -21.22 15.18
C TYR A 71 -10.85 -20.67 16.30
N ILE A 72 -11.41 -20.37 17.47
CA ILE A 72 -10.69 -20.00 18.69
C ILE A 72 -10.66 -21.22 19.62
#